data_AF-A0A0Q4DD64-F1
#
_entry.id   AF-A0A0Q4DD64-F1
#
_cell.length_a   1.000
_cell.length_b   1.000
_cell.length_c   1.000
_cell.angle_alpha   90.00
_cell.angle_beta   90.00
_cell.angle_gamma   90.00
#
_symmetry.space_group_name_H-M   'P 1'
#
loop_
_entity.id
_entity.type
_entity.pdbx_description
1 polymer ?
#
loop_
_entity_poly.entity_id
_entity_poly.type
_entity_poly.pdbx_seq_one_letter_code
_entity_poly.pdbx_strand_id
1 'polypeptide(L)'
;MKKVLLIIGFVCFQSFSAQNIMDFDLKNVELQGMQPVKVNKEMKSAGIAKIPFVTDNPEIISKITDADIASKITKVYGFVYDNPKDDLHDGGVYIYQFKTKKDLDNYLAKNFEQPNYRVLVKDLFYIRIWSDYGYQIEGKETSDDHLNKLEKYYTHLGAKKIRLKQDKSNITVVQ
;
A
#
# COMPACT_ATOMS: atom_id res chain seq x y z
N MET A 1 12.72 33.08 53.77
CA MET A 1 13.86 32.81 52.86
C MET A 1 13.42 31.77 51.83
N LYS A 2 13.82 32.00 50.57
CA LYS A 2 13.52 31.29 49.30
C LYS A 2 13.58 29.75 49.34
N LYS A 3 12.66 29.09 48.63
CA LYS A 3 12.86 27.98 47.66
C LYS A 3 11.63 27.91 46.72
N VAL A 4 11.54 28.73 45.67
CA VAL A 4 11.82 28.44 44.25
C VAL A 4 11.61 26.98 43.80
N LEU A 5 10.57 26.83 42.97
CA LEU A 5 10.38 25.96 41.80
C LEU A 5 11.34 24.77 41.59
N LEU A 6 10.80 23.59 41.29
CA LEU A 6 11.50 22.66 40.38
C LEU A 6 10.53 21.69 39.64
N ILE A 7 10.35 22.01 38.35
CA ILE A 7 10.38 21.08 37.20
C ILE A 7 9.21 20.06 37.14
N ILE A 8 8.11 20.38 36.44
CA ILE A 8 7.92 20.05 35.00
C ILE A 8 8.65 18.74 34.65
N GLY A 9 8.17 17.64 35.23
CA GLY A 9 8.58 16.28 34.86
C GLY A 9 8.07 15.93 33.47
N PHE A 10 8.78 16.43 32.45
CA PHE A 10 9.36 15.65 31.37
C PHE A 10 8.67 14.30 31.09
N VAL A 11 7.43 14.33 30.62
CA VAL A 11 7.03 13.37 29.60
C VAL A 11 7.18 14.12 28.28
N CYS A 12 8.44 14.24 27.85
CA CYS A 12 8.71 14.17 26.42
C CYS A 12 8.10 12.84 25.97
N PHE A 13 6.80 12.86 25.64
CA PHE A 13 6.32 12.06 24.54
C PHE A 13 7.32 12.39 23.45
N GLN A 14 8.23 11.46 23.21
CA GLN A 14 8.97 11.46 21.98
C GLN A 14 7.88 11.55 20.94
N SER A 15 7.75 12.74 20.37
CA SER A 15 7.11 12.95 19.10
C SER A 15 7.92 12.06 18.16
N PHE A 16 7.58 10.76 18.14
CA PHE A 16 7.61 10.01 16.91
C PHE A 16 6.76 10.89 16.01
N SER A 17 7.43 11.80 15.28
CA SER A 17 6.84 12.43 14.12
C SER A 17 6.21 11.25 13.41
N ALA A 18 4.87 11.18 13.47
CA ALA A 18 4.11 10.10 12.87
C ALA A 18 4.33 10.32 11.39
N GLN A 19 5.43 9.76 10.89
CA GLN A 19 5.89 10.01 9.56
C GLN A 19 4.73 9.53 8.69
N ASN A 20 4.25 10.45 7.85
CA ASN A 20 2.99 10.28 7.17
C ASN A 20 3.16 9.09 6.23
N ILE A 21 2.28 8.09 6.30
CA ILE A 21 2.39 6.87 5.48
C ILE A 21 2.46 7.18 3.97
N MET A 22 2.04 8.38 3.57
CA MET A 22 2.06 8.91 2.22
C MET A 22 3.32 9.71 1.85
N ASP A 23 4.16 10.08 2.83
CA ASP A 23 5.42 10.82 2.63
C ASP A 23 6.64 9.88 2.55
N PHE A 24 6.44 8.56 2.62
CA PHE A 24 7.55 7.61 2.63
C PHE A 24 7.98 7.20 1.22
N ASP A 25 9.28 7.34 1.02
CA ASP A 25 9.99 6.95 -0.17
C ASP A 25 10.20 5.43 -0.19
N LEU A 26 9.48 4.72 -1.06
CA LEU A 26 9.67 3.29 -1.30
C LEU A 26 10.95 2.96 -2.04
N LYS A 27 11.80 3.95 -2.35
CA LYS A 27 13.15 3.71 -2.91
C LYS A 27 13.99 2.71 -2.11
N ASN A 28 13.62 2.42 -0.86
CA ASN A 28 14.34 1.47 -0.01
C ASN A 28 13.83 0.02 -0.08
N VAL A 29 12.80 -0.28 -0.88
CA VAL A 29 12.37 -1.66 -1.13
C VAL A 29 12.79 -2.07 -2.54
N GLU A 30 13.92 -2.77 -2.63
CA GLU A 30 14.38 -3.39 -3.87
C GLU A 30 13.68 -4.74 -4.08
N LEU A 31 12.96 -4.85 -5.19
CA LEU A 31 12.35 -6.09 -5.67
C LEU A 31 13.22 -6.63 -6.81
N GLN A 32 13.79 -7.82 -6.64
CA GLN A 32 14.78 -8.32 -7.59
C GLN A 32 14.17 -8.44 -8.99
N GLY A 33 14.88 -7.90 -9.98
CA GLY A 33 14.46 -7.99 -11.38
C GLY A 33 13.28 -7.09 -11.76
N MET A 34 12.84 -6.22 -10.85
CA MET A 34 11.83 -5.21 -11.14
C MET A 34 12.41 -3.79 -11.13
N GLN A 35 11.80 -2.88 -11.89
CA GLN A 35 12.13 -1.46 -11.94
C GLN A 35 10.87 -0.62 -11.81
N PRO A 36 10.94 0.65 -11.38
CA PRO A 36 9.77 1.52 -11.38
C PRO A 36 9.20 1.66 -12.79
N VAL A 37 7.89 1.46 -12.93
CA VAL A 37 7.23 1.52 -14.23
C VAL A 37 7.40 2.90 -14.87
N LYS A 38 7.62 2.92 -16.18
CA LYS A 38 7.63 4.17 -16.94
C LYS A 38 6.21 4.69 -17.13
N VAL A 39 6.03 6.00 -16.94
CA VAL A 39 4.72 6.64 -17.11
C VAL A 39 4.25 6.53 -18.56
N ASN A 40 3.22 5.70 -18.78
CA ASN A 40 2.63 5.43 -20.09
C ASN A 40 1.53 6.46 -20.45
N LYS A 41 0.88 6.28 -21.61
CA LYS A 41 -0.17 7.19 -22.09
C LYS A 41 -1.42 7.18 -21.21
N GLU A 42 -1.84 6.00 -20.73
CA GLU A 42 -3.02 5.84 -19.89
C GLU A 42 -2.84 6.56 -18.55
N MET A 43 -1.69 6.37 -17.92
CA MET A 43 -1.30 7.08 -16.68
C MET A 43 -1.33 8.59 -16.88
N LYS A 44 -0.77 9.10 -17.99
CA LYS A 44 -0.80 10.54 -18.31
C LYS A 44 -2.23 11.06 -18.48
N SER A 45 -3.08 10.32 -19.19
CA SER A 45 -4.50 10.66 -19.36
C SER A 45 -5.28 10.66 -18.04
N ALA A 46 -4.87 9.82 -17.10
CA ALA A 46 -5.40 9.81 -15.73
C ALA A 46 -4.88 10.98 -14.87
N GLY A 47 -3.83 11.70 -15.30
CA GLY A 47 -3.20 12.80 -14.56
C GLY A 47 -1.95 12.40 -13.76
N ILE A 48 -1.42 11.19 -13.97
CA ILE A 48 -0.19 10.70 -13.33
C ILE A 48 1.01 11.09 -14.20
N ALA A 49 1.90 11.92 -13.64
CA ALA A 49 3.07 12.45 -14.35
C ALA A 49 4.41 11.76 -13.99
N LYS A 50 4.48 11.06 -12.85
CA LYS A 50 5.69 10.40 -12.35
C LYS A 50 5.33 9.18 -11.49
N ILE A 51 6.29 8.28 -11.29
CA ILE A 51 6.21 7.17 -10.33
C ILE A 51 7.38 7.31 -9.33
N PRO A 52 7.14 7.17 -8.01
CA PRO A 52 5.82 7.08 -7.36
C PRO A 52 4.98 8.34 -7.55
N PHE A 53 3.66 8.21 -7.40
CA PHE A 53 2.73 9.33 -7.41
C PHE A 53 1.96 9.45 -6.10
N VAL A 54 1.55 10.69 -5.82
CA VAL A 54 0.64 11.04 -4.73
C VAL A 54 -0.37 12.04 -5.29
N THR A 55 -1.64 11.85 -4.98
CA THR A 55 -2.70 12.77 -5.40
C THR A 55 -3.79 12.87 -4.34
N ASP A 56 -4.31 14.07 -4.14
CA ASP A 56 -5.55 14.39 -3.43
C ASP A 56 -6.60 15.00 -4.38
N ASN A 57 -6.30 15.09 -5.69
CA ASN A 57 -7.22 15.64 -6.69
C ASN A 57 -8.37 14.64 -6.93
N PRO A 58 -9.63 15.00 -6.61
CA PRO A 58 -10.78 14.10 -6.79
C PRO A 58 -11.00 13.62 -8.22
N GLU A 59 -10.65 14.43 -9.23
CA GLU A 59 -10.78 14.05 -10.65
C GLU A 59 -9.74 13.01 -11.06
N ILE A 60 -8.56 13.02 -10.45
CA ILE A 60 -7.55 11.99 -10.67
C ILE A 60 -7.96 10.73 -9.92
N ILE A 61 -8.39 10.86 -8.65
CA ILE A 61 -8.84 9.74 -7.81
C ILE A 61 -9.98 8.98 -8.49
N SER A 62 -10.97 9.66 -9.06
CA SER A 62 -12.09 9.02 -9.76
C SER A 62 -11.69 8.27 -11.04
N LYS A 63 -10.54 8.59 -11.64
CA LYS A 63 -10.02 7.89 -12.83
C LYS A 63 -9.20 6.65 -12.49
N ILE A 64 -8.62 6.58 -11.29
CA ILE A 64 -7.66 5.54 -10.89
C ILE A 64 -8.17 4.61 -9.79
N THR A 65 -9.39 4.82 -9.32
CA THR A 65 -10.04 3.98 -8.30
C THR A 65 -11.43 3.58 -8.76
N ASP A 66 -11.97 2.50 -8.19
CA ASP A 66 -13.33 2.07 -8.49
C ASP A 66 -14.35 3.16 -8.15
N ALA A 67 -15.37 3.30 -8.99
CA ALA A 67 -16.39 4.34 -8.84
C ALA A 67 -17.11 4.27 -7.48
N ASP A 68 -17.22 3.09 -6.88
CA ASP A 68 -17.90 2.90 -5.59
C ASP A 68 -17.04 3.32 -4.38
N ILE A 69 -15.74 3.59 -4.56
CA ILE A 69 -14.83 4.04 -3.50
C ILE A 69 -14.22 5.42 -3.73
N ALA A 70 -14.16 5.92 -4.96
CA ALA A 70 -13.52 7.20 -5.28
C ALA A 70 -13.99 8.36 -4.37
N SER A 71 -15.30 8.45 -4.12
CA SER A 71 -15.89 9.49 -3.27
C SER A 71 -15.59 9.34 -1.77
N LYS A 72 -15.04 8.19 -1.35
CA LYS A 72 -14.68 7.86 0.04
C LYS A 72 -13.19 8.05 0.32
N ILE A 73 -12.39 8.33 -0.71
CA ILE A 73 -10.93 8.48 -0.61
C ILE A 73 -10.58 9.97 -0.61
N THR A 74 -9.64 10.37 0.25
CA THR A 74 -9.10 11.74 0.29
C THR A 74 -7.73 11.84 -0.38
N LYS A 75 -6.97 10.75 -0.41
CA LYS A 75 -5.61 10.74 -0.93
C LYS A 75 -5.23 9.34 -1.42
N VAL A 76 -4.50 9.30 -2.53
CA VAL A 76 -3.94 8.07 -3.13
C VAL A 76 -2.43 8.22 -3.27
N TYR A 77 -1.71 7.17 -2.90
CA TYR A 77 -0.32 6.95 -3.27
C TYR A 77 -0.23 5.70 -4.13
N GLY A 78 0.64 5.71 -5.13
CA GLY A 78 0.97 4.52 -5.91
C GLY A 78 2.45 4.45 -6.27
N PHE A 79 3.05 3.27 -6.11
CA PHE A 79 4.33 2.92 -6.68
C PHE A 79 4.18 1.58 -7.36
N VAL A 80 4.36 1.58 -8.67
CA VAL A 80 4.24 0.39 -9.51
C VAL A 80 5.62 0.06 -10.07
N TYR A 81 5.94 -1.22 -10.06
CA TYR A 81 7.14 -1.80 -10.65
C TYR A 81 6.76 -2.66 -11.84
N ASP A 82 7.60 -2.67 -12.87
CA ASP A 82 7.55 -3.60 -14.00
C ASP A 82 8.80 -4.49 -14.02
N ASN A 83 8.69 -5.66 -14.65
CA ASN A 83 9.87 -6.40 -15.09
C ASN A 83 10.22 -5.93 -16.51
N PRO A 84 11.38 -5.31 -16.74
CA PRO A 84 11.73 -4.76 -18.05
C PRO A 84 11.92 -5.84 -19.13
N LYS A 85 11.89 -7.13 -18.76
CA LYS A 85 12.01 -8.26 -19.68
C LYS A 85 10.67 -8.94 -19.97
N ASP A 86 9.61 -8.62 -19.23
CA ASP A 86 8.29 -9.24 -19.37
C ASP A 86 7.18 -8.36 -18.77
N ASP A 87 6.23 -7.98 -19.61
CA ASP A 87 5.11 -7.11 -19.27
C ASP A 87 4.06 -7.80 -18.38
N LEU A 88 4.13 -9.13 -18.20
CA LEU A 88 3.21 -9.92 -17.36
C LEU A 88 3.59 -9.93 -15.88
N HIS A 89 4.79 -9.48 -15.54
CA HIS A 89 5.35 -9.55 -14.20
C HIS A 89 5.50 -8.16 -13.60
N ASP A 90 4.42 -7.69 -12.97
CA ASP A 90 4.39 -6.42 -12.26
C ASP A 90 4.27 -6.60 -10.75
N GLY A 91 4.37 -5.49 -10.02
CA GLY A 91 4.19 -5.48 -8.59
C GLY A 91 4.16 -4.07 -8.05
N GLY A 92 3.93 -3.95 -6.74
CA GLY A 92 4.04 -2.67 -6.08
C GLY A 92 3.00 -2.48 -5.00
N VAL A 93 2.56 -1.23 -4.87
CA VAL A 93 1.65 -0.83 -3.80
C VAL A 93 0.76 0.34 -4.17
N TYR A 94 -0.49 0.23 -3.72
CA TYR A 94 -1.45 1.32 -3.67
C TYR A 94 -1.83 1.57 -2.21
N ILE A 95 -1.84 2.84 -1.83
CA ILE A 95 -2.32 3.29 -0.53
C ILE A 95 -3.50 4.22 -0.74
N TYR A 96 -4.62 3.92 -0.09
CA TYR A 96 -5.81 4.75 -0.10
C TYR A 96 -6.07 5.29 1.30
N GLN A 97 -6.17 6.61 1.44
CA GLN A 97 -6.64 7.26 2.65
C GLN A 97 -8.16 7.40 2.59
N PHE A 98 -8.88 6.70 3.47
CA PHE A 98 -10.33 6.82 3.58
C PHE A 98 -10.74 8.03 4.41
N LYS A 99 -11.88 8.64 4.07
CA LYS A 99 -12.49 9.74 4.83
C LYS A 99 -12.85 9.33 6.25
N THR A 100 -13.37 8.11 6.42
CA THR A 100 -13.82 7.60 7.71
C THR A 100 -13.42 6.14 7.91
N LYS A 101 -13.33 5.73 9.18
CA LYS A 101 -13.09 4.33 9.54
C LYS A 101 -14.18 3.40 9.02
N LYS A 102 -15.44 3.88 9.00
CA LYS A 102 -16.58 3.13 8.45
C LYS A 102 -16.42 2.85 6.96
N ASP A 103 -15.92 3.82 6.19
CA ASP A 103 -15.68 3.62 4.75
C ASP A 103 -14.58 2.59 4.50
N LEU A 104 -13.49 2.65 5.27
CA LEU A 104 -12.42 1.67 5.25
C LEU A 104 -12.93 0.27 5.59
N ASP A 105 -13.68 0.12 6.68
CA ASP A 105 -14.19 -1.18 7.14
C ASP A 105 -15.15 -1.81 6.13
N ASN A 106 -16.02 -0.99 5.53
CA ASN A 106 -16.91 -1.42 4.47
C ASN A 106 -16.14 -1.89 3.23
N TYR A 107 -15.04 -1.22 2.90
CA TYR A 107 -14.19 -1.63 1.77
C TYR A 107 -13.47 -2.95 2.06
N LEU A 108 -12.85 -3.09 3.24
CA LEU A 108 -12.19 -4.32 3.67
C LEU A 108 -13.14 -5.53 3.65
N ALA A 109 -14.40 -5.34 4.05
CA ALA A 109 -15.39 -6.41 4.13
C ALA A 109 -15.78 -7.02 2.77
N LYS A 110 -15.52 -6.30 1.66
CA LYS A 110 -15.76 -6.72 0.28
C LYS A 110 -14.57 -7.44 -0.37
N ASN A 111 -13.37 -7.31 0.20
CA ASN A 111 -12.15 -7.88 -0.37
C ASN A 111 -11.87 -9.30 0.16
N PHE A 112 -11.21 -10.11 -0.67
CA PHE A 112 -10.89 -11.50 -0.39
C PHE A 112 -9.39 -11.78 -0.52
N GLU A 113 -8.86 -12.71 0.28
CA GLU A 113 -7.45 -13.12 0.17
C GLU A 113 -7.15 -13.65 -1.24
N GLN A 114 -6.03 -13.21 -1.80
CA GLN A 114 -5.44 -13.80 -3.01
C GLN A 114 -3.95 -14.02 -2.77
N PRO A 115 -3.33 -15.03 -3.41
CA PRO A 115 -1.93 -15.38 -3.17
C PRO A 115 -0.94 -14.29 -3.64
N ASN A 116 -1.31 -13.49 -4.63
CA ASN A 116 -0.44 -12.47 -5.24
C ASN A 116 -0.52 -11.10 -4.57
N TYR A 117 -1.33 -10.92 -3.52
CA TYR A 117 -1.40 -9.64 -2.83
C TYR A 117 -1.68 -9.79 -1.33
N ARG A 118 -1.31 -8.76 -0.56
CA ARG A 118 -1.60 -8.68 0.87
C ARG A 118 -2.16 -7.31 1.23
N VAL A 119 -2.99 -7.28 2.26
CA VAL A 119 -3.56 -6.04 2.79
C VAL A 119 -3.00 -5.73 4.15
N LEU A 120 -2.56 -4.49 4.30
CA LEU A 120 -2.22 -3.90 5.58
C LEU A 120 -3.08 -2.66 5.84
N VAL A 121 -3.27 -2.34 7.11
CA VAL A 121 -3.99 -1.14 7.54
C VAL A 121 -3.18 -0.38 8.57
N LYS A 122 -3.17 0.95 8.45
CA LYS A 122 -2.70 1.87 9.48
C LYS A 122 -3.69 3.02 9.58
N ASP A 123 -4.31 3.25 10.73
CA ASP A 123 -5.30 4.31 10.91
C ASP A 123 -6.44 4.24 9.86
N LEU A 124 -6.55 5.25 8.99
CA LEU A 124 -7.51 5.32 7.86
C LEU A 124 -6.91 4.89 6.53
N PHE A 125 -5.69 4.36 6.53
CA PHE A 125 -4.96 3.96 5.34
C PHE A 125 -5.14 2.48 5.08
N TYR A 126 -5.68 2.18 3.90
CA TYR A 126 -5.64 0.86 3.28
C TYR A 126 -4.38 0.75 2.44
N ILE A 127 -3.62 -0.32 2.60
CA ILE A 127 -2.37 -0.58 1.88
C ILE A 127 -2.52 -1.93 1.18
N ARG A 128 -2.56 -1.93 -0.15
CA ARG A 128 -2.52 -3.16 -0.96
C ARG A 128 -1.16 -3.28 -1.59
N ILE A 129 -0.40 -4.29 -1.16
CA ILE A 129 0.85 -4.69 -1.80
C ILE A 129 0.56 -5.89 -2.71
N TRP A 130 1.13 -5.93 -3.92
CA TRP A 130 0.97 -7.07 -4.83
C TRP A 130 2.29 -7.40 -5.55
N SER A 131 2.40 -8.63 -6.03
CA SER A 131 3.45 -9.05 -6.94
C SER A 131 3.03 -10.23 -7.80
N ASP A 132 3.07 -10.04 -9.10
CA ASP A 132 2.80 -11.05 -10.12
C ASP A 132 4.09 -11.62 -10.73
N TYR A 133 5.25 -11.46 -10.07
CA TYR A 133 6.58 -11.86 -10.57
C TYR A 133 6.71 -13.34 -10.98
N GLY A 134 5.89 -14.21 -10.40
CA GLY A 134 5.41 -15.40 -11.11
C GLY A 134 6.46 -16.40 -11.59
N TYR A 135 7.57 -16.65 -10.87
CA TYR A 135 8.40 -17.85 -11.12
C TYR A 135 9.09 -18.38 -9.86
N GLN A 136 9.20 -19.70 -9.75
CA GLN A 136 10.08 -20.40 -8.80
C GLN A 136 11.35 -20.81 -9.54
N ILE A 137 12.31 -19.89 -9.66
CA ILE A 137 13.64 -20.20 -10.18
C ILE A 137 14.59 -20.23 -8.99
N GLU A 138 15.33 -21.32 -8.83
CA GLU A 138 16.34 -21.45 -7.78
C GLU A 138 17.32 -20.26 -7.82
N GLY A 139 17.51 -19.61 -6.67
CA GLY A 139 18.37 -18.43 -6.53
C GLY A 139 17.75 -17.10 -7.00
N LYS A 140 16.45 -17.05 -7.32
CA LYS A 140 15.71 -15.81 -7.60
C LYS A 140 14.56 -15.61 -6.63
N GLU A 141 14.23 -14.35 -6.37
CA GLU A 141 13.04 -13.98 -5.63
C GLU A 141 11.76 -14.43 -6.32
N THR A 142 10.78 -14.83 -5.51
CA THR A 142 9.41 -15.16 -5.90
C THR A 142 8.46 -14.00 -5.61
N SER A 143 7.21 -14.09 -6.09
CA SER A 143 6.15 -13.17 -5.66
C SER A 143 6.02 -13.11 -4.13
N ASP A 144 6.19 -14.23 -3.42
CA ASP A 144 6.05 -14.22 -1.95
C ASP A 144 7.22 -13.49 -1.29
N ASP A 145 8.44 -13.59 -1.83
CA ASP A 145 9.59 -12.83 -1.35
C ASP A 145 9.39 -11.32 -1.51
N HIS A 146 8.87 -10.89 -2.66
CA HIS A 146 8.50 -9.50 -2.89
C HIS A 146 7.43 -9.02 -1.89
N LEU A 147 6.39 -9.81 -1.69
CA LEU A 147 5.33 -9.50 -0.73
C LEU A 147 5.85 -9.47 0.72
N ASN A 148 6.78 -10.36 1.09
CA ASN A 148 7.42 -10.38 2.41
C ASN A 148 8.24 -9.11 2.64
N LYS A 149 8.99 -8.64 1.64
CA LYS A 149 9.76 -7.39 1.73
C LYS A 149 8.85 -6.17 1.90
N LEU A 150 7.83 -6.05 1.06
CA LEU A 150 6.86 -4.96 1.13
C LEU A 150 6.08 -4.99 2.46
N GLU A 151 5.63 -6.16 2.90
CA GLU A 151 4.95 -6.33 4.21
C GLU A 151 5.88 -5.92 5.36
N LYS A 152 7.13 -6.39 5.37
CA LYS A 152 8.12 -6.03 6.40
C LYS A 152 8.36 -4.52 6.44
N TYR A 153 8.45 -3.87 5.29
CA TYR A 153 8.59 -2.42 5.20
C TYR A 153 7.41 -1.71 5.87
N TYR A 154 6.17 -2.03 5.46
CA TYR A 154 4.99 -1.33 5.99
C TYR A 154 4.67 -1.67 7.45
N THR A 155 4.98 -2.89 7.90
CA THR A 155 4.84 -3.25 9.31
C THR A 155 5.84 -2.52 10.20
N HIS A 156 7.07 -2.27 9.72
CA HIS A 156 8.03 -1.40 10.42
C HIS A 156 7.51 0.04 10.57
N LEU A 157 6.67 0.49 9.63
CA LEU A 157 5.97 1.79 9.68
C LEU A 157 4.68 1.77 10.52
N GLY A 158 4.40 0.68 11.24
CA GLY A 158 3.26 0.54 12.13
C GLY A 158 1.96 0.10 11.45
N ALA A 159 1.99 -0.28 10.17
CA ALA A 159 0.86 -0.93 9.54
C ALA A 159 0.68 -2.36 10.07
N LYS A 160 -0.56 -2.85 10.09
CA LYS A 160 -0.89 -4.20 10.54
C LYS A 160 -1.50 -4.97 9.38
N LYS A 161 -0.97 -6.16 9.10
CA LYS A 161 -1.58 -7.09 8.15
C LYS A 161 -2.99 -7.45 8.62
N ILE A 162 -3.93 -7.44 7.69
CA ILE A 162 -5.31 -7.87 7.91
C ILE A 162 -5.52 -9.20 7.19
N ARG A 163 -6.15 -10.15 7.88
CA ARG A 163 -6.63 -11.39 7.27
C ARG A 163 -7.97 -11.11 6.59
N LEU A 164 -8.01 -11.18 5.27
CA LEU A 164 -9.26 -11.02 4.52
C LEU A 164 -10.06 -12.33 4.55
N LYS A 165 -11.30 -12.28 4.06
CA LYS A 165 -12.09 -13.50 3.88
C LYS A 165 -11.45 -14.35 2.79
N GLN A 166 -11.46 -15.68 2.95
CA GLN A 166 -11.15 -16.56 1.82
C GLN A 166 -12.26 -16.48 0.79
N ASP A 167 -11.88 -16.39 -0.48
CA ASP A 167 -12.86 -16.53 -1.56
C ASP A 167 -13.34 -17.98 -1.63
N LYS A 168 -14.63 -18.19 -1.38
CA LYS A 168 -15.27 -19.52 -1.42
C LYS A 168 -15.90 -19.81 -2.79
N SER A 169 -15.84 -18.88 -3.75
CA SER A 169 -16.46 -19.05 -5.07
C SER A 169 -15.79 -20.11 -5.94
N ASN A 170 -14.58 -20.56 -5.58
CA ASN A 170 -13.82 -21.61 -6.28
C ASN A 170 -13.93 -23.01 -5.66
N ILE A 171 -14.83 -23.26 -4.69
CA ILE A 171 -15.05 -24.64 -4.20
C ILE A 171 -15.97 -25.37 -5.18
N THR A 172 -15.39 -25.84 -6.29
CA THR A 172 -16.01 -26.92 -7.07
C THR A 172 -15.83 -28.20 -6.26
N VAL A 173 -16.85 -28.61 -5.51
CA VAL A 173 -16.91 -29.97 -4.98
C VAL A 173 -17.04 -30.89 -6.19
N VAL A 174 -15.93 -31.47 -6.63
CA VAL A 174 -15.96 -32.61 -7.55
C VAL A 174 -16.53 -33.77 -6.74
N GLN A 175 -17.79 -34.11 -6.98
CA GLN A 175 -18.39 -35.37 -6.52
C GLN A 175 -17.92 -36.51 -7.41
#